data_AF-A0A6J6Q5W5-F1
#
_entry.id   AF-A0A6J6Q5W5-F1
#
_cell.length_a   1.000
_cell.length_b   1.000
_cell.length_c   1.000
_cell.angle_alpha   90.00
_cell.angle_beta   90.00
_cell.angle_gamma   90.00
#
_symmetry.space_group_name_H-M   'P 1'
#
loop_
_entity.id
_entity.type
_entity.pdbx_description
1 polymer ?
#
loop_
_entity_poly.entity_id
_entity_poly.type
_entity_poly.pdbx_seq_one_letter_code
_entity_poly.pdbx_strand_id
1 'polypeptide(L)'
;MQLRRDHSAFRQRYFFAGRPIHEGGPKDLAWISPEGREITVDEWNSSDSRTLGMFIAGVDGGKSFLVLMHAGQEAQTFNLPGDPYGSSYHRVIDTEQDSAVPRTSELAGRSLAMVPHSMLVFEVNDERPRGELSNSSELIAIP
;
A
#
# COMPACT_ATOMS: atom_id res chain seq x y z
N MET A 1 -11.69 -16.69 -4.09
CA MET A 1 -10.84 -17.55 -3.22
C MET A 1 -9.40 -17.69 -3.69
N GLN A 2 -9.08 -17.48 -4.98
CA GLN A 2 -7.73 -17.69 -5.51
C GLN A 2 -6.70 -16.67 -4.98
N LEU A 3 -7.04 -15.37 -4.92
CA LEU A 3 -6.15 -14.31 -4.41
C LEU A 3 -5.56 -14.63 -3.03
N ARG A 4 -6.41 -14.96 -2.05
CA ARG A 4 -5.95 -15.32 -0.70
C ARG A 4 -5.06 -16.56 -0.71
N ARG A 5 -5.32 -17.54 -1.58
CA ARG A 5 -4.53 -18.79 -1.63
C ARG A 5 -3.15 -18.57 -2.24
N ASP A 6 -3.05 -17.69 -3.22
CA ASP A 6 -1.83 -17.57 -4.04
C ASP A 6 -0.83 -16.57 -3.45
N HIS A 7 -1.28 -15.63 -2.62
CA HIS A 7 -0.41 -14.57 -2.09
C HIS A 7 -0.15 -14.74 -0.59
N SER A 8 1.12 -14.71 -0.20
CA SER A 8 1.57 -14.84 1.20
C SER A 8 1.12 -13.67 2.08
N ALA A 9 1.04 -12.46 1.51
CA ALA A 9 0.58 -11.25 2.19
C ALA A 9 -0.81 -11.42 2.86
N PHE A 10 -1.70 -12.20 2.27
CA PHE A 10 -3.04 -12.48 2.82
C PHE A 10 -3.12 -13.76 3.66
N ARG A 11 -1.97 -14.40 3.95
CA ARG A 11 -1.87 -15.67 4.69
C ARG A 11 -0.82 -15.61 5.81
N GLN A 12 -0.51 -14.41 6.28
CA GLN A 12 0.54 -14.24 7.28
C GLN A 12 0.19 -15.03 8.55
N ARG A 13 1.16 -15.83 9.02
CA ARG A 13 0.98 -16.74 10.17
C ARG A 13 1.16 -16.03 11.52
N TYR A 14 1.80 -14.88 11.50
CA TYR A 14 2.13 -14.08 12.67
C TYR A 14 1.55 -12.67 12.51
N PHE A 15 1.29 -12.00 13.64
CA PHE A 15 0.88 -10.61 13.63
C PHE A 15 1.95 -9.74 12.95
N PHE A 16 1.49 -8.67 12.29
CA PHE A 16 2.38 -7.64 11.75
C PHE A 16 3.06 -6.89 12.89
N ALA A 17 4.37 -6.66 12.76
CA ALA A 17 5.19 -5.99 13.75
C ALA A 17 5.05 -4.46 13.68
N GLY A 18 4.55 -3.91 12.56
CA GLY A 18 4.48 -2.48 12.30
C GLY A 18 5.87 -1.86 12.13
N ARG A 19 6.82 -2.63 11.59
CA ARG A 19 8.24 -2.24 11.49
C ARG A 19 8.72 -2.31 10.04
N PRO A 20 9.67 -1.46 9.63
CA PRO A 20 10.25 -1.52 8.30
C PRO A 20 10.78 -2.92 7.97
N ILE A 21 10.49 -3.41 6.77
CA ILE A 21 11.01 -4.71 6.28
C ILE A 21 12.50 -4.64 5.91
N HIS A 22 12.99 -3.44 5.62
CA HIS A 22 14.41 -3.09 5.43
C HIS A 22 14.61 -1.61 5.78
N GLU A 23 15.85 -1.17 5.90
CA GLU A 23 16.18 0.25 6.14
C GLU A 23 15.62 1.13 5.01
N GLY A 24 14.94 2.23 5.36
CA GLY A 24 14.26 3.11 4.41
C GLY A 24 13.06 2.52 3.67
N GLY A 25 12.66 1.28 4.00
CA GLY A 25 11.53 0.58 3.40
C GLY A 25 10.20 0.83 4.10
N PRO A 26 9.08 0.41 3.48
CA PRO A 26 7.78 0.46 4.14
C PRO A 26 7.74 -0.52 5.32
N LYS A 27 6.79 -0.29 6.24
CA LYS A 27 6.47 -1.26 7.28
C LYS A 27 5.87 -2.54 6.68
N ASP A 28 5.99 -3.64 7.40
CA ASP A 28 5.34 -4.90 7.03
C ASP A 28 3.81 -4.77 6.89
N LEU A 29 3.21 -3.87 7.68
CA LEU A 29 1.88 -3.33 7.46
C LEU A 29 1.86 -1.83 7.80
N ALA A 30 1.17 -1.05 6.98
CA ALA A 30 0.90 0.36 7.24
C ALA A 30 -0.55 0.72 6.92
N TRP A 31 -1.15 1.53 7.77
CA TRP A 31 -2.47 2.11 7.53
C TRP A 31 -2.30 3.45 6.83
N ILE A 32 -2.96 3.65 5.71
CA ILE A 32 -2.79 4.79 4.81
C ILE A 32 -4.05 5.65 4.83
N SER A 33 -3.91 6.95 5.00
CA SER A 33 -4.99 7.91 4.99
C SER A 33 -5.45 8.20 3.56
N PRO A 34 -6.62 8.82 3.35
CA PRO A 34 -7.06 9.25 2.01
C PRO A 34 -6.07 10.19 1.31
N GLU A 35 -5.21 10.88 2.04
CA GLU A 35 -4.16 11.74 1.50
C GLU A 35 -2.95 10.96 0.94
N GLY A 36 -2.91 9.63 1.11
CA GLY A 36 -1.84 8.78 0.58
C GLY A 36 -0.59 8.70 1.45
N ARG A 37 -0.71 9.03 2.75
CA ARG A 37 0.36 8.92 3.75
C ARG A 37 -0.05 8.00 4.89
N GLU A 38 0.89 7.63 5.75
CA GLU A 38 0.54 6.84 6.93
C GLU A 38 -0.43 7.61 7.85
N ILE A 39 -1.45 6.91 8.36
CA ILE A 39 -2.42 7.44 9.31
C ILE A 39 -1.70 7.78 10.62
N THR A 40 -1.98 8.97 11.16
CA THR A 40 -1.53 9.36 12.50
C THR A 40 -2.45 8.81 13.59
N VAL A 41 -1.97 8.77 14.83
CA VAL A 41 -2.78 8.30 15.97
C VAL A 41 -4.07 9.11 16.14
N ASP A 42 -4.02 10.43 15.93
CA ASP A 42 -5.20 11.28 16.08
C ASP A 42 -6.25 11.00 15.00
N GLU A 43 -5.81 10.82 13.75
CA GLU A 43 -6.69 10.45 12.64
C GLU A 43 -7.27 9.06 12.80
N TRP A 44 -6.51 8.12 13.36
CA TRP A 44 -7.00 6.78 13.68
C TRP A 44 -8.16 6.82 14.67
N ASN A 45 -8.12 7.75 15.63
CA ASN A 45 -9.15 7.91 16.66
C ASN A 45 -10.30 8.83 16.21
N SER A 46 -10.27 9.36 14.99
CA SER A 46 -11.35 10.20 14.46
C SER A 46 -12.59 9.38 14.14
N SER A 47 -13.76 9.81 14.65
CA SER A 47 -15.06 9.19 14.37
C SER A 47 -15.52 9.33 12.92
N ASP A 48 -14.88 10.25 12.19
CA ASP A 48 -15.31 10.67 10.85
C ASP A 48 -14.51 9.95 9.76
N SER A 49 -13.45 9.22 10.13
CA SER A 49 -12.67 8.43 9.18
C SER A 49 -13.48 7.23 8.70
N ARG A 50 -13.98 7.32 7.46
CA ARG A 50 -14.73 6.24 6.79
C ARG A 50 -13.96 5.61 5.64
N THR A 51 -12.77 6.10 5.36
CA THR A 51 -11.95 5.65 4.24
C THR A 51 -10.54 5.40 4.72
N LEU A 52 -10.01 4.22 4.42
CA LEU A 52 -8.67 3.85 4.84
C LEU A 52 -8.02 2.90 3.82
N GLY A 53 -6.72 3.07 3.68
CA GLY A 53 -5.84 2.15 2.97
C GLY A 53 -5.10 1.24 3.94
N MET A 54 -4.79 0.04 3.49
CA MET A 54 -3.93 -0.92 4.20
C MET A 54 -2.89 -1.42 3.21
N PHE A 55 -1.65 -1.02 3.42
CA PHE A 55 -0.49 -1.58 2.75
C PHE A 55 -0.04 -2.84 3.49
N ILE A 56 0.21 -3.91 2.75
CA ILE A 56 0.74 -5.18 3.27
C ILE A 56 1.98 -5.54 2.45
N ALA A 57 3.13 -5.60 3.11
CA ALA A 57 4.35 -6.02 2.46
C ALA A 57 4.31 -7.52 2.09
N GLY A 58 4.84 -7.84 0.91
CA GLY A 58 5.14 -9.22 0.56
C GLY A 58 6.35 -9.72 1.33
N VAL A 59 6.19 -10.82 2.07
CA VAL A 59 7.30 -11.55 2.70
C VAL A 59 7.88 -12.60 1.76
N ASP A 60 9.17 -12.93 1.94
CA ASP A 60 9.88 -13.99 1.21
C ASP A 60 9.83 -13.86 -0.32
N GLY A 61 9.95 -12.63 -0.84
CA GLY A 61 9.86 -12.34 -2.27
C GLY A 61 8.43 -12.39 -2.85
N GLY A 62 7.42 -12.45 -1.97
CA GLY A 62 6.01 -12.33 -2.33
C GLY A 62 5.65 -10.93 -2.82
N LYS A 63 4.47 -10.83 -3.43
CA LYS A 63 3.89 -9.55 -3.87
C LYS A 63 3.32 -8.76 -2.69
N SER A 64 3.55 -7.45 -2.71
CA SER A 64 2.93 -6.49 -1.79
C SER A 64 1.57 -6.05 -2.33
N PHE A 65 0.67 -5.64 -1.43
CA PHE A 65 -0.69 -5.23 -1.78
C PHE A 65 -1.09 -3.94 -1.08
N LEU A 66 -1.92 -3.15 -1.75
CA LEU A 66 -2.65 -2.03 -1.18
C LEU A 66 -4.15 -2.34 -1.24
N VAL A 67 -4.81 -2.36 -0.09
CA VAL A 67 -6.25 -2.55 0.03
C VAL A 67 -6.86 -1.22 0.44
N LEU A 68 -7.75 -0.68 -0.39
CA LEU A 68 -8.50 0.54 -0.09
C LEU A 68 -9.93 0.16 0.28
N MET A 69 -10.45 0.68 1.37
CA MET A 69 -11.81 0.45 1.83
C MET A 69 -12.49 1.77 2.12
N HIS A 70 -13.70 1.93 1.60
CA HIS A 70 -14.55 3.08 1.86
C HIS A 70 -15.91 2.63 2.38
N ALA A 71 -16.24 3.03 3.60
CA ALA A 71 -17.49 2.72 4.28
C ALA A 71 -18.40 3.96 4.43
N GLY A 72 -18.05 5.08 3.79
CA GLY A 72 -18.85 6.31 3.81
C GLY A 72 -20.05 6.24 2.86
N GLN A 73 -21.02 7.12 3.09
CA GLN A 73 -22.23 7.26 2.27
C GLN A 73 -22.01 8.15 1.03
N GLU A 74 -20.97 8.99 1.06
CA GLU A 74 -20.62 9.91 -0.03
C GLU A 74 -19.30 9.48 -0.68
N ALA A 75 -19.08 9.85 -1.95
CA ALA A 75 -17.82 9.55 -2.62
C ALA A 75 -16.64 10.24 -1.91
N GLN A 76 -15.49 9.56 -1.85
CA GLN A 76 -14.26 10.07 -1.24
C GLN A 76 -13.10 9.99 -2.23
N THR A 77 -12.25 11.00 -2.27
CA THR A 77 -10.99 10.95 -3.02
C THR A 77 -9.91 10.26 -2.19
N PHE A 78 -9.17 9.33 -2.81
CA PHE A 78 -8.02 8.64 -2.23
C PHE A 78 -6.79 8.85 -3.12
N ASN A 79 -5.70 9.36 -2.55
CA ASN A 79 -4.43 9.52 -3.24
C ASN A 79 -3.59 8.25 -3.07
N LEU A 80 -3.16 7.65 -4.18
CA LEU A 80 -2.29 6.48 -4.12
C LEU A 80 -0.95 6.86 -3.50
N PRO A 81 -0.46 6.11 -2.50
CA PRO A 81 0.79 6.44 -1.84
C PRO A 81 1.97 6.39 -2.81
N GLY A 82 2.99 7.21 -2.55
CA GLY A 82 4.28 7.13 -3.25
C GLY A 82 5.28 6.32 -2.44
N ASP A 83 6.54 6.74 -2.47
CA ASP A 83 7.57 6.15 -1.63
C ASP A 83 7.20 6.23 -0.13
N PRO A 84 7.56 5.21 0.66
CA PRO A 84 8.30 4.00 0.30
C PRO A 84 7.42 2.83 -0.18
N TYR A 85 6.16 3.05 -0.55
CA TYR A 85 5.18 1.98 -0.74
C TYR A 85 5.21 1.36 -2.14
N GLY A 86 5.34 2.17 -3.18
CA GLY A 86 5.46 1.70 -4.56
C GLY A 86 5.40 2.81 -5.59
N SER A 87 5.79 2.49 -6.83
CA SER A 87 5.77 3.42 -7.96
C SER A 87 4.52 3.29 -8.82
N SER A 88 3.88 2.11 -8.82
CA SER A 88 2.59 1.89 -9.47
C SER A 88 1.76 0.78 -8.83
N TYR A 89 0.46 0.79 -9.13
CA TYR A 89 -0.57 -0.02 -8.48
C TYR A 89 -1.43 -0.69 -9.54
N HIS A 90 -1.28 -2.00 -9.69
CA HIS A 90 -2.08 -2.78 -10.64
C HIS A 90 -3.37 -3.27 -9.98
N ARG A 91 -4.53 -2.81 -10.46
CA ARG A 91 -5.82 -3.17 -9.88
C ARG A 91 -6.12 -4.65 -10.10
N VAL A 92 -6.47 -5.37 -9.02
CA VAL A 92 -6.79 -6.81 -9.05
C VAL A 92 -8.20 -7.12 -8.55
N ILE A 93 -8.75 -6.29 -7.66
CA ILE A 93 -10.15 -6.34 -7.24
C ILE A 93 -10.72 -4.93 -7.30
N ASP A 94 -11.94 -4.84 -7.79
CA ASP A 94 -12.77 -3.65 -7.77
C ASP A 94 -14.21 -4.09 -7.49
N THR A 95 -14.79 -3.67 -6.37
CA THR A 95 -16.18 -4.04 -6.04
C THR A 95 -17.22 -3.15 -6.68
N GLU A 96 -16.83 -2.04 -7.33
CA GLU A 96 -17.75 -1.20 -8.10
C GLU A 96 -18.07 -1.83 -9.46
N GLN A 97 -17.09 -2.50 -10.05
CA GLN A 97 -17.23 -3.07 -11.39
C GLN A 97 -17.81 -4.48 -11.34
N ASP A 98 -18.97 -4.65 -11.96
CA ASP A 98 -19.64 -5.96 -12.11
C ASP A 98 -18.99 -6.84 -13.21
N SER A 99 -17.93 -6.33 -13.85
CA SER A 99 -17.20 -6.95 -14.96
C SER A 99 -15.72 -7.11 -14.63
N ALA A 100 -14.98 -7.87 -15.46
CA ALA A 100 -13.56 -8.11 -15.26
C ALA A 100 -12.79 -6.78 -15.10
N VAL A 101 -12.09 -6.64 -13.97
CA VAL A 101 -11.28 -5.47 -13.65
C VAL A 101 -10.25 -5.25 -14.78
N PRO A 102 -10.26 -4.09 -15.46
CA PRO A 102 -9.24 -3.76 -16.44
C PRO A 102 -7.87 -3.85 -15.76
N ARG A 103 -6.90 -4.49 -16.43
CA ARG A 103 -5.49 -4.53 -16.01
C ARG A 103 -4.81 -3.18 -16.21
N THR A 104 -5.37 -2.14 -15.59
CA THR A 104 -4.82 -0.79 -15.62
C THR A 104 -3.90 -0.65 -14.42
N SER A 105 -2.67 -0.18 -14.70
CA SER A 105 -1.74 0.24 -13.65
C SER A 105 -1.95 1.73 -13.38
N GLU A 106 -2.13 2.06 -12.10
CA GLU A 106 -2.24 3.42 -11.61
C GLU A 106 -0.89 3.89 -11.08
N LEU A 107 -0.44 5.09 -11.44
CA LEU A 107 0.80 5.63 -10.91
C LEU A 107 0.63 6.08 -9.46
N ALA A 108 1.71 6.00 -8.68
CA ALA A 108 1.80 6.67 -7.39
C ALA A 108 1.42 8.16 -7.49
N GLY A 109 0.77 8.68 -6.45
CA GLY A 109 0.25 10.05 -6.41
C GLY A 109 -1.03 10.28 -7.22
N ARG A 110 -1.51 9.31 -8.02
CA ARG A 110 -2.80 9.43 -8.71
C ARG A 110 -3.93 9.47 -7.67
N SER A 111 -4.86 10.39 -7.85
CA SER A 111 -6.10 10.45 -7.09
C SER A 111 -7.17 9.55 -7.73
N LEU A 112 -7.82 8.73 -6.90
CA LEU A 112 -8.93 7.86 -7.26
C LEU A 112 -10.19 8.32 -6.55
N ALA A 113 -11.32 8.29 -7.25
CA ALA A 113 -12.63 8.43 -6.60
C ALA A 113 -13.06 7.06 -6.07
N MET A 114 -13.37 6.99 -4.77
CA MET A 114 -13.96 5.83 -4.13
C MET A 114 -15.45 6.05 -3.98
N VAL A 115 -16.25 5.18 -4.60
CA VAL A 115 -17.71 5.21 -4.44
C VAL A 115 -18.13 4.69 -3.06
N PRO A 116 -19.32 5.06 -2.55
CA PRO A 116 -19.82 4.57 -1.26
C PRO A 116 -19.76 3.04 -1.14
N HIS A 117 -19.35 2.54 0.02
CA HIS A 117 -19.32 1.11 0.36
C HIS A 117 -18.51 0.23 -0.62
N SER A 118 -17.34 0.73 -1.04
CA SER A 118 -16.47 0.05 -2.01
C SER A 118 -15.15 -0.43 -1.41
N MET A 119 -14.55 -1.40 -2.10
CA MET A 119 -13.20 -1.88 -1.83
C MET A 119 -12.45 -2.04 -3.14
N LEU A 120 -11.20 -1.55 -3.16
CA LEU A 120 -10.25 -1.77 -4.25
C LEU A 120 -9.04 -2.52 -3.70
N VAL A 121 -8.49 -3.45 -4.47
CA VAL A 121 -7.23 -4.12 -4.13
C VAL A 121 -6.27 -3.97 -5.29
N PHE A 122 -5.05 -3.57 -4.97
CA PHE A 122 -3.96 -3.39 -5.91
C PHE A 122 -2.80 -4.30 -5.55
N GLU A 123 -2.23 -4.96 -6.56
CA GLU A 123 -0.86 -5.45 -6.48
C GLU A 123 0.09 -4.26 -6.64
N VAL A 124 1.04 -4.13 -5.71
CA VAL A 124 1.99 -3.01 -5.69
C VAL A 124 3.23 -3.38 -6.48
N ASN A 125 3.59 -2.51 -7.43
CA ASN A 125 4.85 -2.58 -8.14
C ASN A 125 5.79 -1.52 -7.59
N ASP A 126 6.91 -1.98 -7.07
CA ASP A 126 8.00 -1.17 -6.59
C ASP A 126 9.22 -1.50 -7.47
N GLU A 127 9.32 -0.81 -8.61
CA GLU A 127 10.47 -0.94 -9.53
C GLU A 127 11.73 -0.22 -9.01
N ARG A 128 11.89 -0.06 -7.69
CA ARG A 128 13.17 0.34 -7.13
C ARG A 128 14.23 -0.69 -7.54
N PRO A 129 15.39 -0.25 -8.08
CA PRO A 129 16.49 -1.15 -8.36
C PRO A 129 16.84 -1.90 -7.06
N ARG A 130 16.80 -3.22 -7.12
CA ARG A 130 17.16 -4.10 -6.00
C ARG A 130 18.67 -3.96 -5.76
N GLY A 131 19.09 -2.94 -5.02
CA GLY A 131 20.48 -2.75 -4.63
C GLY A 131 21.03 -1.35 -4.90
N GLU A 132 20.74 -0.41 -4.02
CA GLU A 132 21.79 0.44 -3.47
C GLU A 132 21.80 0.18 -1.96
N LEU A 133 22.54 -0.87 -1.57
CA LEU A 133 23.11 -0.89 -0.23
C LEU A 133 23.97 0.37 -0.17
N SER A 134 23.50 1.39 0.56
CA SER A 134 24.31 2.55 0.92
C SER A 134 25.55 2.02 1.61
N ASN A 135 26.65 1.90 0.85
CA ASN A 135 27.94 1.53 1.38
C ASN A 135 28.47 2.75 2.14
N SER A 136 27.98 2.93 3.37
CA SER A 136 28.53 3.87 4.32
C SER A 136 29.83 3.29 4.86
N SER A 137 30.94 3.48 4.14
CA SER A 137 32.30 3.39 4.69
C SER A 137 33.31 4.03 3.73
N GLU A 138 34.18 4.85 4.33
CA GLU A 138 35.37 5.52 3.78
C GLU A 138 35.14 6.74 2.89
N LEU A 139 35.37 7.92 3.49
CA LEU A 139 36.52 8.76 3.14
C LEU A 139 36.80 9.73 4.29
N ILE A 140 37.62 9.28 5.24
CA ILE A 140 38.51 10.18 5.96
C ILE A 140 39.67 10.46 5.00
N ALA A 141 39.76 11.69 4.50
CA ALA A 141 40.99 12.24 3.99
C ALA A 141 40.95 13.75 4.21
N ILE A 142 41.51 14.17 5.33
CA ILE A 142 41.94 15.54 5.61
C ILE A 142 43.35 15.67 4.99
N PRO A 143 43.64 16.67 4.16
CA PRO A 143 45.00 17.19 4.02
C PRO A 143 45.34 18.17 5.16
#